data_AF-A0A955BK61-F1
#
_entry.id   AF-A0A955BK61-F1
#
_cell.length_a   1.000
_cell.length_b   1.000
_cell.length_c   1.000
_cell.angle_alpha   90.00
_cell.angle_beta   90.00
_cell.angle_gamma   90.00
#
_symmetry.space_group_name_H-M   'P 1'
#
loop_
_entity.id
_entity.type
_entity.pdbx_description
1 polymer ?
#
loop_
_entity_poly.entity_id
_entity_poly.type
_entity_poly.pdbx_seq_one_letter_code
_entity_poly.pdbx_strand_id
1 'polypeptide(L)'
;MKQAPITSRWWIVAGGGLLFTASLLAVGFSFRSYFATDSTARRQSKSLIDQPESQPPRLITGQVLDTSGEPAVGARVRWKGTEYSTLSDTVGRFTLSIPMLALNEGQPVRLVAALEGHFIGGRDWNGEDEDITLRLVSYPAIDHDDYDWIDPRPSEIDENRCANCHPEIYAEWSQSGHARSANNPHFLNVFLGTDAAGRADVGWNLAGDYPEGKSVCLSCHQPSREPSIESDGLLLAEESVHSLGVHCDFCHKVTDVSTQHVGLSHGRFAMTLLRPPRREKLLLGPLD
;
A
#
# COMPACT_ATOMS: atom_id res chain seq x y z
N MET A 1 -8.05 27.01 -35.73
CA MET A 1 -9.49 27.28 -35.58
C MET A 1 -9.89 27.07 -34.14
N LYS A 2 -10.75 27.96 -33.62
CA LYS A 2 -11.05 28.18 -32.21
C LYS A 2 -11.85 27.03 -31.58
N GLN A 3 -11.49 26.64 -30.36
CA GLN A 3 -12.30 25.82 -29.46
C GLN A 3 -13.58 26.58 -29.09
N ALA A 4 -14.73 25.90 -29.13
CA ALA A 4 -16.02 26.39 -28.65
C ALA A 4 -16.40 25.65 -27.35
N PRO A 5 -16.98 26.33 -26.35
CA PRO A 5 -17.26 25.75 -25.04
C PRO A 5 -18.55 24.92 -25.04
N ILE A 6 -18.49 23.78 -24.32
CA ILE A 6 -19.63 22.90 -24.05
C ILE A 6 -20.44 23.51 -22.90
N THR A 7 -21.67 23.97 -23.18
CA THR A 7 -22.63 24.40 -22.17
C THR A 7 -23.65 23.28 -21.91
N SER A 8 -23.70 22.79 -20.67
CA SER A 8 -24.69 21.85 -20.17
C SER A 8 -26.08 22.49 -20.06
N ARG A 9 -27.10 21.87 -20.65
CA ARG A 9 -28.51 22.17 -20.35
C ARG A 9 -29.26 20.87 -20.00
N TRP A 10 -29.67 20.83 -18.74
CA TRP A 10 -30.55 19.83 -18.15
C TRP A 10 -31.99 20.01 -18.66
N TRP A 11 -32.63 18.93 -19.06
CA TRP A 11 -34.08 18.87 -19.27
C TRP A 11 -34.73 18.22 -18.05
N ILE A 12 -35.60 18.98 -17.38
CA ILE A 12 -36.52 18.49 -16.36
C ILE A 12 -37.77 18.01 -17.11
N VAL A 13 -38.16 16.75 -16.93
CA VAL A 13 -39.49 16.25 -17.28
C VAL A 13 -40.29 16.14 -15.98
N ALA A 14 -41.40 16.87 -15.92
CA ALA A 14 -42.38 16.82 -14.86
C ALA A 14 -43.41 15.72 -15.13
N GLY A 15 -43.92 15.07 -14.06
CA GLY A 15 -45.16 14.31 -14.15
C GLY A 15 -45.47 13.44 -12.93
N GLY A 16 -46.60 13.71 -12.28
CA GLY A 16 -47.38 12.71 -11.55
C GLY A 16 -47.26 12.74 -10.03
N GLY A 17 -48.20 13.42 -9.36
CA GLY A 17 -48.31 13.45 -7.91
C GLY A 17 -49.07 12.28 -7.30
N LEU A 18 -48.94 12.15 -5.97
CA LEU A 18 -49.93 11.52 -5.09
C LEU A 18 -49.78 12.14 -3.69
N LEU A 19 -50.88 12.74 -3.23
CA LEU A 19 -51.04 13.42 -1.95
C LEU A 19 -51.24 12.39 -0.84
N PHE A 20 -50.53 12.54 0.27
CA PHE A 20 -50.96 12.05 1.59
C PHE A 20 -50.83 13.18 2.60
N THR A 21 -51.96 13.53 3.22
CA THR A 21 -52.11 14.54 4.25
C THR A 21 -51.71 14.01 5.63
N ALA A 22 -50.96 14.80 6.40
CA ALA A 22 -50.90 14.64 7.86
C ALA A 22 -50.84 16.01 8.54
N SER A 23 -51.84 16.27 9.38
CA SER A 23 -52.11 17.50 10.10
C SER A 23 -51.06 17.81 11.18
N LEU A 24 -50.62 19.08 11.24
CA LEU A 24 -49.84 19.65 12.34
C LEU A 24 -50.74 20.58 13.16
N LEU A 25 -50.94 20.23 14.43
CA LEU A 25 -51.56 21.08 15.46
C LEU A 25 -50.52 22.03 16.03
N ALA A 26 -50.72 23.33 15.82
CA ALA A 26 -49.99 24.40 16.48
C ALA A 26 -50.66 24.76 17.80
N VAL A 27 -49.91 24.72 18.91
CA VAL A 27 -50.32 25.32 20.18
C VAL A 27 -49.34 26.45 20.48
N GLY A 28 -49.83 27.68 20.39
CA GLY A 28 -49.13 28.87 20.85
C GLY A 28 -49.25 29.01 22.36
N PHE A 29 -48.18 29.45 23.02
CA PHE A 29 -48.24 29.95 24.39
C PHE A 29 -47.53 31.30 24.49
N SER A 30 -48.27 32.26 25.03
CA SER A 30 -47.95 33.67 25.16
C SER A 30 -46.87 33.95 26.20
N PHE A 31 -46.00 34.90 25.87
CA PHE A 31 -45.06 35.55 26.79
C PHE A 31 -45.80 36.35 27.87
N ARG A 32 -45.38 36.20 29.13
CA ARG A 32 -45.65 37.19 30.17
C ARG A 32 -44.39 37.43 31.00
N SER A 33 -43.87 38.63 30.88
CA SER A 33 -42.72 39.15 31.63
C SER A 33 -43.10 39.41 33.09
N TYR A 34 -42.29 38.92 34.02
CA TYR A 34 -42.26 39.40 35.40
C TYR A 34 -40.85 39.91 35.73
N PHE A 35 -40.80 41.14 36.24
CA PHE A 35 -39.60 41.84 36.66
C PHE A 35 -38.98 41.22 37.92
N ALA A 36 -37.66 41.35 38.00
CA ALA A 36 -36.78 40.88 39.06
C ALA A 36 -36.94 41.64 40.39
N THR A 37 -36.62 40.97 41.51
CA THR A 37 -35.85 41.58 42.61
C THR A 37 -34.95 40.56 43.30
N ASP A 38 -33.83 41.09 43.75
CA ASP A 38 -32.57 40.55 44.25
C ASP A 38 -32.66 39.71 45.54
N SER A 39 -31.76 38.72 45.69
CA SER A 39 -31.04 38.48 46.95
C SER A 39 -29.92 37.45 46.78
N THR A 40 -28.75 37.88 47.22
CA THR A 40 -27.46 37.22 47.29
C THR A 40 -27.49 35.80 47.88
N ALA A 41 -27.04 34.82 47.09
CA ALA A 41 -26.56 33.53 47.60
C ALA A 41 -25.16 33.24 47.04
N ARG A 42 -24.16 33.41 47.91
CA ARG A 42 -22.74 33.16 47.67
C ARG A 42 -22.52 31.68 47.32
N ARG A 43 -22.39 31.37 46.03
CA ARG A 43 -22.05 30.02 45.55
C ARG A 43 -20.55 29.80 45.80
N GLN A 44 -20.22 28.98 46.79
CA GLN A 44 -18.87 28.45 46.95
C GLN A 44 -18.46 27.72 45.65
N SER A 45 -17.38 28.17 45.02
CA SER A 45 -16.75 27.46 43.91
C SER A 45 -16.13 26.17 44.45
N LYS A 46 -16.88 25.07 44.35
CA LYS A 46 -16.35 23.73 44.50
C LYS A 46 -15.36 23.52 43.34
N SER A 47 -14.08 23.34 43.67
CA SER A 47 -13.01 23.02 42.74
C SER A 47 -13.48 21.92 41.77
N LEU A 48 -13.55 22.26 40.49
CA LEU A 48 -13.87 21.33 39.42
C LEU A 48 -12.57 20.62 39.03
N ILE A 49 -12.47 19.37 39.46
CA ILE A 49 -11.87 18.25 38.72
C ILE A 49 -10.37 18.40 38.45
N ASP A 50 -9.54 17.78 39.31
CA ASP A 50 -8.27 17.21 38.89
C ASP A 50 -8.56 16.29 37.70
N GLN A 51 -8.14 16.72 36.50
CA GLN A 51 -7.91 15.79 35.40
C GLN A 51 -6.82 14.83 35.89
N PRO A 52 -6.94 13.50 35.71
CA PRO A 52 -5.83 12.62 36.01
C PRO A 52 -4.63 13.11 35.20
N GLU A 53 -3.60 13.57 35.90
CA GLU A 53 -2.37 14.07 35.31
C GLU A 53 -1.83 12.98 34.39
N SER A 54 -1.82 13.24 33.09
CA SER A 54 -1.35 12.28 32.10
C SER A 54 0.10 11.99 32.43
N GLN A 55 0.41 10.75 32.81
CA GLN A 55 1.79 10.35 33.09
C GLN A 55 2.67 10.74 31.89
N PRO A 56 3.88 11.28 32.14
CA PRO A 56 4.78 11.64 31.05
C PRO A 56 5.05 10.42 30.18
N PRO A 57 5.22 10.59 28.85
CA PRO A 57 5.47 9.48 27.96
C PRO A 57 6.78 8.77 28.33
N ARG A 58 6.84 7.48 28.05
CA ARG A 58 8.08 6.73 28.09
C ARG A 58 8.93 7.12 26.89
N LEU A 59 10.16 7.54 27.14
CA LEU A 59 11.15 7.81 26.11
C LEU A 59 12.05 6.60 25.95
N ILE A 60 12.10 6.06 24.74
CA ILE A 60 13.04 5.00 24.34
C ILE A 60 14.12 5.67 23.50
N THR A 61 15.38 5.53 23.93
CA THR A 61 16.52 6.13 23.25
C THR A 61 17.47 5.07 22.72
N GLY A 62 18.20 5.43 21.68
CA GLY A 62 19.16 4.52 21.07
C GLY A 62 19.84 5.10 19.84
N GLN A 63 20.45 4.21 19.07
CA GLN A 63 21.15 4.53 17.83
C GLN A 63 20.80 3.53 16.72
N VAL A 64 20.71 4.03 15.49
CA VAL A 64 20.62 3.21 14.28
C VAL A 64 21.96 3.27 13.56
N LEU A 65 22.54 2.11 13.32
CA LEU A 65 23.82 1.94 12.64
C LEU A 65 23.65 0.98 11.47
N ASP A 66 24.48 1.10 10.45
CA ASP A 66 24.62 0.04 9.47
C ASP A 66 25.52 -1.11 10.01
N THR A 67 25.79 -2.11 9.16
CA THR A 67 26.70 -3.21 9.50
C THR A 67 28.18 -2.83 9.53
N SER A 68 28.57 -1.71 8.90
CA SER A 68 29.93 -1.17 8.94
C SER A 68 30.20 -0.36 10.22
N GLY A 69 29.14 0.04 10.92
CA GLY A 69 29.18 0.85 12.13
C GLY A 69 28.91 2.34 11.88
N GLU A 70 28.60 2.73 10.64
CA GLU A 70 28.28 4.10 10.28
C GLU A 70 26.85 4.47 10.73
N PRO A 71 26.61 5.74 11.12
CA PRO A 71 25.28 6.21 11.47
C PRO A 71 24.29 6.13 10.32
N ALA A 72 23.16 5.45 10.54
CA ALA A 72 22.05 5.44 9.61
C ALA A 72 21.20 6.71 9.80
N VAL A 73 21.62 7.81 9.17
CA VAL A 73 20.96 9.13 9.29
C VAL A 73 19.58 9.13 8.63
N GLY A 74 18.57 9.67 9.32
CA GLY A 74 17.20 9.75 8.79
C GLY A 74 16.45 8.42 8.73
N ALA A 75 16.98 7.36 9.36
CA ALA A 75 16.29 6.09 9.49
C ALA A 75 15.02 6.26 10.34
N ARG A 76 13.90 5.72 9.86
CA ARG A 76 12.64 5.71 10.59
C ARG A 76 12.65 4.61 11.62
N VAL A 77 12.59 4.98 12.90
CA VAL A 77 12.43 4.05 14.03
C VAL A 77 10.96 4.04 14.44
N ARG A 78 10.35 2.85 14.53
CA ARG A 78 8.92 2.67 14.80
C ARG A 78 8.69 1.52 15.77
N TRP A 79 7.66 1.65 16.60
CA TRP A 79 7.05 0.49 17.25
C TRP A 79 6.16 -0.26 16.24
N LYS A 80 6.61 -1.44 15.81
CA LYS A 80 5.97 -2.26 14.77
C LYS A 80 4.47 -2.44 15.01
N GLY A 81 3.68 -2.14 13.99
CA GLY A 81 2.22 -2.26 14.02
C GLY A 81 1.49 -1.07 14.65
N THR A 82 2.20 0.02 14.96
CA THR A 82 1.63 1.24 15.53
C THR A 82 2.06 2.49 14.73
N GLU A 83 1.43 3.63 15.03
CA GLU A 83 1.78 4.93 14.45
C GLU A 83 3.03 5.57 15.10
N TYR A 84 3.44 5.10 16.29
CA TYR A 84 4.55 5.70 17.04
C TYR A 84 5.87 5.52 16.30
N SER A 85 6.42 6.63 15.82
CA SER A 85 7.70 6.64 15.11
C SER A 85 8.48 7.93 15.33
N THR A 86 9.78 7.86 15.06
CA THR A 86 10.74 8.96 15.10
C THR A 86 11.77 8.76 13.99
N LEU A 87 12.61 9.76 13.73
CA LEU A 87 13.75 9.65 12.82
C LEU A 87 15.05 9.68 13.61
N SER A 88 16.06 8.96 13.14
CA SER A 88 17.42 9.12 13.64
C SER A 88 18.05 10.43 13.16
N ASP A 89 18.87 11.02 14.01
CA ASP A 89 19.59 12.26 13.73
C ASP A 89 20.88 12.04 12.89
N THR A 90 21.70 13.09 12.76
CA THR A 90 22.94 13.09 11.98
C THR A 90 24.03 12.18 12.55
N VAL A 91 23.91 11.75 13.81
CA VAL A 91 24.79 10.75 14.43
C VAL A 91 24.06 9.43 14.66
N GLY A 92 22.91 9.23 14.00
CA GLY A 92 22.13 8.01 14.05
C GLY A 92 21.33 7.83 15.34
N ARG A 93 21.35 8.78 16.27
CA ARG A 93 20.61 8.67 17.54
C ARG A 93 19.13 8.92 17.33
N PHE A 94 18.28 8.22 18.08
CA PHE A 94 16.84 8.41 18.06
C PHE A 94 16.27 8.52 19.47
N THR A 95 15.13 9.21 19.58
CA THR A 95 14.29 9.24 20.77
C THR A 95 12.85 9.00 20.34
N LEU A 96 12.28 7.85 20.73
CA LEU A 96 10.90 7.48 20.46
C LEU A 96 10.06 7.74 21.72
N SER A 97 8.97 8.50 21.57
CA SER A 97 8.06 8.83 22.66
C SER A 97 6.79 7.99 22.57
N ILE A 98 6.51 7.20 23.60
CA ILE A 98 5.33 6.33 23.67
C ILE A 98 4.49 6.71 24.90
N PRO A 99 3.17 6.97 24.74
CA PRO A 99 2.29 7.20 25.89
C PRO A 99 2.31 6.01 26.86
N MET A 100 2.39 6.27 28.17
CA MET A 100 2.37 5.20 29.18
C MET A 100 1.13 4.31 29.08
N LEU A 101 -0.02 4.91 28.71
CA LEU A 101 -1.28 4.19 28.49
C LEU A 101 -1.26 3.22 27.31
N ALA A 102 -0.32 3.39 26.36
CA ALA A 102 -0.17 2.48 25.22
C ALA A 102 0.68 1.25 25.59
N LEU A 103 1.48 1.31 26.66
CA LEU A 103 2.34 0.22 27.09
C LEU A 103 1.56 -0.77 27.95
N ASN A 104 1.64 -2.04 27.59
CA ASN A 104 1.14 -3.13 28.41
C ASN A 104 2.28 -3.72 29.24
N GLU A 105 2.06 -3.86 30.55
CA GLU A 105 3.06 -4.41 31.46
C GLU A 105 3.47 -5.83 31.03
N GLY A 106 4.78 -6.08 30.96
CA GLY A 106 5.34 -7.38 30.56
C GLY A 106 5.24 -7.71 29.06
N GLN A 107 4.74 -6.81 28.21
CA GLN A 107 4.74 -6.99 26.76
C GLN A 107 5.90 -6.24 26.10
N PRO A 108 6.77 -6.92 25.33
CA PRO A 108 7.88 -6.26 24.67
C PRO A 108 7.40 -5.31 23.56
N VAL A 109 8.09 -4.18 23.43
CA VAL A 109 7.91 -3.26 22.30
C VAL A 109 8.83 -3.71 21.17
N ARG A 110 8.26 -4.18 20.05
CA ARG A 110 9.05 -4.51 18.85
C ARG A 110 9.46 -3.22 18.13
N LEU A 111 10.70 -2.80 18.33
CA LEU A 111 11.29 -1.68 17.61
C LEU A 111 11.81 -2.15 16.25
N VAL A 112 11.53 -1.38 15.21
CA VAL A 112 12.06 -1.58 13.86
C VAL A 112 12.67 -0.28 13.35
N ALA A 113 13.76 -0.38 12.60
CA ALA A 113 14.37 0.71 11.88
C ALA A 113 14.34 0.42 10.38
N ALA A 114 13.94 1.40 9.59
CA ALA A 114 13.90 1.32 8.14
C ALA A 114 14.60 2.53 7.52
N LEU A 115 15.45 2.27 6.53
CA LEU A 115 16.14 3.26 5.72
C LEU A 115 16.23 2.73 4.29
N GLU A 116 16.02 3.59 3.31
CA GLU A 116 16.23 3.22 1.91
C GLU A 116 17.65 2.68 1.68
N GLY A 117 17.80 1.73 0.75
CA GLY A 117 19.06 1.00 0.56
C GLY A 117 19.33 -0.11 1.58
N HIS A 118 18.47 -0.32 2.58
CA HIS A 118 18.68 -1.29 3.65
C HIS A 118 17.48 -2.20 3.90
N PHE A 119 17.76 -3.42 4.36
CA PHE A 119 16.78 -4.28 5.00
C PHE A 119 16.34 -3.69 6.35
N ILE A 120 15.07 -3.96 6.70
CA ILE A 120 14.52 -3.55 7.99
C ILE A 120 15.23 -4.30 9.12
N GLY A 121 15.87 -3.55 10.02
CA GLY A 121 16.42 -4.06 11.26
C GLY A 121 15.41 -3.95 12.40
N GLY A 122 15.51 -4.79 13.42
CA GLY A 122 14.63 -4.67 14.58
C GLY A 122 15.03 -5.51 15.78
N ARG A 123 14.51 -5.13 16.94
CA ARG A 123 14.76 -5.76 18.24
C ARG A 123 13.56 -5.52 19.17
N ASP A 124 13.37 -6.43 20.12
CA ASP A 124 12.41 -6.28 21.21
C ASP A 124 13.00 -5.45 22.34
N TRP A 125 12.24 -4.48 22.86
CA TRP A 125 12.58 -3.70 24.04
C TRP A 125 11.67 -4.08 25.20
N ASN A 126 12.27 -4.48 26.31
CA ASN A 126 11.56 -5.05 27.47
C ASN A 126 11.24 -4.04 28.58
N GLY A 127 11.54 -2.75 28.39
CA GLY A 127 11.31 -1.71 29.40
C GLY A 127 12.56 -1.22 30.11
N GLU A 128 13.60 -2.07 30.18
CA GLU A 128 14.78 -1.87 31.02
C GLU A 128 16.02 -1.38 30.25
N ASP A 129 16.15 -1.74 28.97
CA ASP A 129 17.34 -1.41 28.20
C ASP A 129 17.43 0.10 27.95
N GLU A 130 18.58 0.67 28.30
CA GLU A 130 18.98 2.02 27.94
C GLU A 130 19.95 1.98 26.75
N ASP A 131 19.83 2.93 25.83
CA ASP A 131 20.68 3.10 24.63
C ASP A 131 20.68 1.90 23.65
N ILE A 132 19.51 1.64 23.04
CA ILE A 132 19.30 0.51 22.13
C ILE A 132 20.02 0.72 20.81
N THR A 133 20.78 -0.28 20.33
CA THR A 133 21.32 -0.28 18.97
C THR A 133 20.44 -1.09 18.00
N LEU A 134 19.97 -0.45 16.94
CA LEU A 134 19.32 -1.10 15.80
C LEU A 134 20.31 -1.15 14.63
N ARG A 135 20.52 -2.34 14.04
CA ARG A 135 21.45 -2.54 12.93
C ARG A 135 20.73 -2.74 11.61
N LEU A 136 21.15 -2.01 10.58
CA LEU A 136 20.65 -2.12 9.22
C LEU A 136 21.67 -2.80 8.31
N VAL A 137 21.19 -3.73 7.48
CA VAL A 137 22.00 -4.43 6.47
C VAL A 137 21.66 -3.82 5.13
N SER A 138 22.65 -3.35 4.36
CA SER A 138 22.39 -2.84 3.01
C SER A 138 21.96 -3.99 2.08
N TYR A 139 20.99 -3.75 1.21
CA TYR A 139 20.61 -4.72 0.18
C TYR A 139 21.43 -4.50 -1.11
N PRO A 140 21.50 -5.48 -2.04
CA PRO A 140 22.22 -5.34 -3.30
C PRO A 140 21.75 -4.11 -4.08
N ALA A 141 22.69 -3.30 -4.59
CA ALA A 141 22.39 -2.08 -5.35
C ALA A 141 22.30 -2.32 -6.88
N ILE A 142 22.51 -3.57 -7.32
CA ILE A 142 22.54 -3.95 -8.73
C ILE A 142 21.31 -4.83 -9.02
N ASP A 143 20.60 -4.51 -10.09
CA ASP A 143 19.49 -5.35 -10.59
C ASP A 143 20.04 -6.55 -11.37
N HIS A 144 19.60 -7.75 -11.00
CA HIS A 144 19.99 -9.01 -11.64
C HIS A 144 18.89 -9.49 -12.59
N ASP A 145 19.13 -9.35 -13.89
CA ASP A 145 18.16 -9.75 -14.93
C ASP A 145 17.99 -11.25 -15.11
N ASP A 146 18.94 -12.03 -14.61
CA ASP A 146 18.94 -13.49 -14.57
C ASP A 146 18.20 -14.08 -13.34
N TYR A 147 17.52 -13.24 -12.56
CA TYR A 147 16.76 -13.62 -11.38
C TYR A 147 15.59 -14.58 -11.71
N ASP A 148 15.48 -15.63 -10.90
CA ASP A 148 14.37 -16.59 -10.97
C ASP A 148 13.20 -16.09 -10.10
N TRP A 149 12.11 -15.66 -10.75
CA TRP A 149 10.90 -15.18 -10.06
C TRP A 149 10.30 -16.24 -9.13
N ILE A 150 9.87 -15.80 -7.95
CA ILE A 150 9.21 -16.66 -6.96
C ILE A 150 7.75 -16.89 -7.37
N ASP A 151 7.38 -18.15 -7.53
CA ASP A 151 5.99 -18.58 -7.70
C ASP A 151 5.20 -18.29 -6.41
N PRO A 152 4.11 -17.51 -6.47
CA PRO A 152 3.33 -17.16 -5.28
C PRO A 152 2.44 -18.30 -4.76
N ARG A 153 2.18 -19.36 -5.56
CA ARG A 153 1.26 -20.46 -5.21
C ARG A 153 1.80 -21.30 -4.04
N PRO A 154 0.95 -21.96 -3.24
CA PRO A 154 1.44 -22.81 -2.15
C PRO A 154 2.33 -23.96 -2.66
N SER A 155 3.29 -24.38 -1.86
CA SER A 155 4.18 -25.52 -2.17
C SER A 155 4.70 -26.17 -0.89
N GLU A 156 4.62 -27.50 -0.83
CA GLU A 156 5.18 -28.29 0.28
C GLU A 156 6.72 -28.45 0.18
N ILE A 157 7.29 -28.24 -1.01
CA ILE A 157 8.74 -28.43 -1.27
C ILE A 157 9.53 -27.13 -1.33
N ASP A 158 8.85 -26.01 -1.54
CA ASP A 158 9.46 -24.70 -1.68
C ASP A 158 8.85 -23.75 -0.65
N GLU A 159 9.48 -23.70 0.52
CA GLU A 159 9.05 -22.87 1.65
C GLU A 159 9.03 -21.36 1.33
N ASN A 160 9.69 -20.96 0.24
CA ASN A 160 9.88 -19.55 -0.11
C ASN A 160 8.68 -18.93 -0.82
N ARG A 161 7.68 -19.72 -1.18
CA ARG A 161 6.50 -19.24 -1.92
C ARG A 161 5.58 -18.40 -1.04
N CYS A 162 5.04 -17.34 -1.61
CA CYS A 162 4.29 -16.31 -0.90
C CYS A 162 3.11 -16.89 -0.09
N ALA A 163 2.33 -17.79 -0.69
CA ALA A 163 1.15 -18.38 -0.05
C ALA A 163 1.46 -19.24 1.17
N ASN A 164 2.69 -19.73 1.33
CA ASN A 164 3.05 -20.57 2.48
C ASN A 164 3.06 -19.79 3.80
N CYS A 165 3.38 -18.49 3.75
CA CYS A 165 3.40 -17.61 4.92
C CYS A 165 2.34 -16.51 4.89
N HIS A 166 1.80 -16.19 3.71
CA HIS A 166 0.78 -15.16 3.51
C HIS A 166 -0.47 -15.72 2.78
N PRO A 167 -1.13 -16.75 3.32
CA PRO A 167 -2.22 -17.44 2.63
C PRO A 167 -3.43 -16.54 2.40
N GLU A 168 -3.73 -15.60 3.30
CA GLU A 168 -4.86 -14.67 3.16
C GLU A 168 -4.61 -13.66 2.04
N ILE A 169 -3.41 -13.05 2.00
CA ILE A 169 -3.02 -12.11 0.93
C ILE A 169 -3.02 -12.82 -0.42
N TYR A 170 -2.51 -14.05 -0.47
CA TYR A 170 -2.56 -14.86 -1.68
C TYR A 170 -3.99 -15.16 -2.13
N ALA A 171 -4.88 -15.49 -1.20
CA ALA A 171 -6.29 -15.76 -1.51
C ALA A 171 -6.99 -14.53 -2.13
N GLU A 172 -6.68 -13.32 -1.64
CA GLU A 172 -7.16 -12.07 -2.23
C GLU A 172 -6.54 -11.82 -3.62
N TRP A 173 -5.21 -11.90 -3.72
CA TRP A 173 -4.50 -11.66 -4.97
C TRP A 173 -4.95 -12.62 -6.08
N SER A 174 -5.07 -13.92 -5.80
CA SER A 174 -5.45 -14.96 -6.79
C SER A 174 -6.84 -14.72 -7.39
N GLN A 175 -7.71 -13.99 -6.69
CA GLN A 175 -9.03 -13.61 -7.15
C GLN A 175 -9.08 -12.22 -7.83
N SER A 176 -7.96 -11.51 -7.92
CA SER A 176 -7.87 -10.16 -8.45
C SER A 176 -7.70 -10.10 -9.98
N GLY A 177 -7.85 -8.90 -10.55
CA GLY A 177 -7.50 -8.63 -11.95
C GLY A 177 -5.99 -8.75 -12.21
N HIS A 178 -5.14 -8.53 -11.21
CA HIS A 178 -3.69 -8.64 -11.33
C HIS A 178 -3.25 -10.09 -11.60
N ALA A 179 -3.73 -11.05 -10.79
CA ALA A 179 -3.45 -12.47 -10.99
C ALA A 179 -3.99 -13.03 -12.32
N ARG A 180 -5.08 -12.44 -12.82
CA ARG A 180 -5.70 -12.82 -14.09
C ARG A 180 -5.26 -11.99 -15.28
N SER A 181 -4.34 -11.05 -15.11
CA SER A 181 -4.00 -10.10 -16.19
C SER A 181 -3.49 -10.82 -17.44
N ALA A 182 -2.72 -11.90 -17.30
CA ALA A 182 -2.23 -12.68 -18.44
C ALA A 182 -3.30 -13.58 -19.10
N ASN A 183 -4.28 -14.06 -18.34
CA ASN A 183 -5.15 -15.18 -18.73
C ASN A 183 -6.66 -14.85 -18.70
N ASN A 184 -7.02 -13.58 -18.48
CA ASN A 184 -8.40 -13.14 -18.51
C ASN A 184 -9.01 -13.37 -19.91
N PRO A 185 -10.16 -14.05 -20.04
CA PRO A 185 -10.77 -14.34 -21.34
C PRO A 185 -11.04 -13.10 -22.20
N HIS A 186 -11.43 -11.96 -21.62
CA HIS A 186 -11.62 -10.73 -22.39
C HIS A 186 -10.31 -10.19 -22.95
N PHE A 187 -9.23 -10.26 -22.17
CA PHE A 187 -7.90 -9.88 -22.65
C PHE A 187 -7.46 -10.82 -23.78
N LEU A 188 -7.59 -12.14 -23.59
CA LEU A 188 -7.22 -13.12 -24.62
C LEU A 188 -8.01 -12.92 -25.92
N ASN A 189 -9.30 -12.60 -25.84
CA ASN A 189 -10.13 -12.34 -27.01
C ASN A 189 -9.63 -11.17 -27.86
N VAL A 190 -9.17 -10.09 -27.22
CA VAL A 190 -8.63 -8.90 -27.91
C VAL A 190 -7.17 -9.11 -28.32
N PHE A 191 -6.39 -9.83 -27.51
CA PHE A 191 -4.98 -10.03 -27.79
C PHE A 191 -4.75 -11.07 -28.89
N LEU A 192 -5.49 -12.18 -28.86
CA LEU A 192 -5.35 -13.31 -29.77
C LEU A 192 -6.42 -13.36 -30.88
N GLY A 193 -7.41 -12.47 -30.86
CA GLY A 193 -8.53 -12.52 -31.82
C GLY A 193 -9.50 -13.66 -31.58
N THR A 194 -9.57 -14.18 -30.36
CA THR A 194 -10.46 -15.29 -30.00
C THR A 194 -11.83 -14.82 -29.54
N ASP A 195 -12.80 -15.73 -29.50
CA ASP A 195 -14.04 -15.54 -28.73
C ASP A 195 -13.98 -16.15 -27.33
N ALA A 196 -15.07 -16.00 -26.56
CA ALA A 196 -15.16 -16.53 -25.19
C ALA A 196 -15.02 -18.05 -25.09
N ALA A 197 -15.12 -18.80 -26.19
CA ALA A 197 -14.88 -20.23 -26.25
C ALA A 197 -13.46 -20.59 -26.73
N GLY A 198 -12.60 -19.57 -26.97
CA GLY A 198 -11.24 -19.74 -27.46
C GLY A 198 -11.15 -19.99 -28.97
N ARG A 199 -12.24 -19.81 -29.74
CA ARG A 199 -12.17 -19.98 -31.20
C ARG A 199 -11.44 -18.79 -31.81
N ALA A 200 -10.42 -19.06 -32.61
CA ALA A 200 -9.64 -18.05 -33.31
C ALA A 200 -10.45 -17.34 -34.41
N ASP A 201 -9.92 -16.21 -34.88
CA ASP A 201 -10.42 -15.43 -36.02
C ASP A 201 -11.86 -14.92 -35.88
N VAL A 202 -12.30 -14.64 -34.65
CA VAL A 202 -13.64 -14.10 -34.36
C VAL A 202 -13.59 -12.61 -33.99
N GLY A 203 -12.54 -12.19 -33.28
CA GLY A 203 -12.38 -10.86 -32.71
C GLY A 203 -11.20 -10.08 -33.29
N TRP A 204 -10.92 -8.92 -32.70
CA TRP A 204 -9.72 -8.17 -33.03
C TRP A 204 -8.47 -8.95 -32.60
N ASN A 205 -7.53 -9.17 -33.51
CA ASN A 205 -6.32 -9.94 -33.24
C ASN A 205 -5.11 -9.00 -33.09
N LEU A 206 -4.93 -8.37 -31.93
CA LEU A 206 -3.81 -7.45 -31.73
C LEU A 206 -2.45 -8.12 -31.99
N ALA A 207 -2.26 -9.36 -31.55
CA ALA A 207 -1.01 -10.10 -31.73
C ALA A 207 -0.71 -10.41 -33.20
N GLY A 208 -1.74 -10.67 -34.01
CA GLY A 208 -1.62 -10.91 -35.45
C GLY A 208 -1.48 -9.62 -36.25
N ASP A 209 -2.31 -8.62 -35.96
CA ASP A 209 -2.43 -7.38 -36.72
C ASP A 209 -1.31 -6.38 -36.38
N TYR A 210 -0.83 -6.37 -35.13
CA TYR A 210 0.19 -5.44 -34.63
C TYR A 210 1.28 -6.18 -33.83
N PRO A 211 2.17 -6.95 -34.49
CA PRO A 211 3.17 -7.76 -33.79
C PRO A 211 4.09 -6.96 -32.86
N GLU A 212 4.50 -5.75 -33.25
CA GLU A 212 5.33 -4.88 -32.41
C GLU A 212 4.58 -4.33 -31.18
N GLY A 213 3.24 -4.24 -31.26
CA GLY A 213 2.38 -3.77 -30.18
C GLY A 213 2.20 -4.78 -29.04
N LYS A 214 2.62 -6.04 -29.22
CA LYS A 214 2.51 -7.09 -28.18
C LYS A 214 3.21 -6.67 -26.90
N SER A 215 4.42 -6.12 -27.01
CA SER A 215 5.25 -5.73 -25.86
C SER A 215 4.57 -4.68 -24.99
N VAL A 216 3.79 -3.77 -25.58
CA VAL A 216 3.02 -2.75 -24.86
C VAL A 216 1.97 -3.40 -23.96
N CYS A 217 1.19 -4.34 -24.48
CA CYS A 217 0.21 -5.07 -23.69
C CYS A 217 0.89 -5.93 -22.61
N LEU A 218 1.95 -6.66 -22.97
CA LEU A 218 2.65 -7.55 -22.06
C LEU A 218 3.40 -6.79 -20.94
N SER A 219 3.76 -5.52 -21.17
CA SER A 219 4.35 -4.66 -20.12
C SER A 219 3.43 -4.46 -18.91
N CYS A 220 2.12 -4.65 -19.06
CA CYS A 220 1.16 -4.61 -17.97
C CYS A 220 0.62 -6.01 -17.63
N HIS A 221 0.42 -6.86 -18.64
CA HIS A 221 -0.28 -8.14 -18.47
C HIS A 221 0.63 -9.33 -18.13
N GLN A 222 1.93 -9.26 -18.43
CA GLN A 222 2.95 -10.24 -18.04
C GLN A 222 4.25 -9.53 -17.65
N PRO A 223 4.22 -8.60 -16.67
CA PRO A 223 5.31 -7.64 -16.49
C PRO A 223 6.58 -8.24 -15.90
N SER A 224 6.55 -9.50 -15.41
CA SER A 224 7.75 -10.22 -14.99
C SER A 224 8.55 -10.80 -16.15
N ARG A 225 8.01 -10.78 -17.37
CA ARG A 225 8.77 -11.17 -18.55
C ARG A 225 9.64 -10.01 -19.00
N GLU A 226 10.88 -10.34 -19.35
CA GLU A 226 11.76 -9.35 -19.95
C GLU A 226 11.20 -8.95 -21.32
N PRO A 227 11.01 -7.65 -21.60
CA PRO A 227 10.53 -7.21 -22.89
C PRO A 227 11.58 -7.52 -23.96
N SER A 228 11.20 -8.27 -24.98
CA SER A 228 12.02 -8.38 -26.19
C SER A 228 11.15 -8.27 -27.43
N ILE A 229 11.69 -7.62 -28.46
CA ILE A 229 11.06 -7.53 -29.79
C ILE A 229 10.89 -8.95 -30.38
N GLU A 230 11.81 -9.85 -30.03
CA GLU A 230 11.81 -11.28 -30.38
C GLU A 230 10.89 -12.13 -29.48
N SER A 231 10.23 -11.57 -28.46
CA SER A 231 9.39 -12.38 -27.57
C SER A 231 8.17 -12.92 -28.33
N ASP A 232 8.01 -14.24 -28.32
CA ASP A 232 7.01 -15.01 -29.09
C ASP A 232 5.52 -14.74 -28.75
N GLY A 233 5.18 -13.64 -28.08
CA GLY A 233 3.81 -13.36 -27.62
C GLY A 233 3.55 -13.94 -26.23
N LEU A 234 2.28 -14.20 -25.88
CA LEU A 234 1.87 -14.61 -24.53
C LEU A 234 2.49 -15.95 -24.10
N LEU A 235 2.91 -16.04 -22.83
CA LEU A 235 3.36 -17.29 -22.21
C LEU A 235 2.31 -17.74 -21.19
N LEU A 236 1.43 -18.65 -21.61
CA LEU A 236 0.28 -19.11 -20.82
C LEU A 236 0.48 -20.49 -20.19
N ALA A 237 1.68 -21.06 -20.26
CA ALA A 237 1.97 -22.34 -19.61
C ALA A 237 1.62 -22.27 -18.12
N GLU A 238 0.80 -23.20 -17.66
CA GLU A 238 0.23 -23.21 -16.30
C GLU A 238 1.31 -23.25 -15.21
N GLU A 239 2.48 -23.83 -15.51
CA GLU A 239 3.62 -23.89 -14.60
C GLU A 239 4.52 -22.65 -14.63
N SER A 240 4.29 -21.73 -15.57
CA SER A 240 5.09 -20.52 -15.64
C SER A 240 4.56 -19.46 -14.68
N VAL A 241 5.46 -18.94 -13.84
CA VAL A 241 5.20 -17.77 -13.00
C VAL A 241 4.72 -16.54 -13.80
N HIS A 242 5.09 -16.44 -15.08
CA HIS A 242 4.65 -15.36 -15.95
C HIS A 242 3.18 -15.45 -16.36
N SER A 243 2.57 -16.65 -16.35
CA SER A 243 1.14 -16.83 -16.65
C SER A 243 0.24 -16.36 -15.49
N LEU A 244 0.84 -16.08 -14.34
CA LEU A 244 0.19 -15.54 -13.14
C LEU A 244 0.04 -14.01 -13.17
N GLY A 245 0.35 -13.38 -14.30
CA GLY A 245 0.16 -11.95 -14.51
C GLY A 245 1.04 -11.08 -13.62
N VAL A 246 0.43 -10.09 -12.98
CA VAL A 246 1.08 -9.19 -12.02
C VAL A 246 1.14 -9.92 -10.66
N HIS A 247 2.15 -10.76 -10.46
CA HIS A 247 2.32 -11.56 -9.24
C HIS A 247 3.07 -10.80 -8.13
N CYS A 248 2.99 -11.33 -6.90
CA CYS A 248 3.55 -10.71 -5.70
C CYS A 248 5.01 -10.32 -5.88
N ASP A 249 5.83 -11.28 -6.33
CA ASP A 249 7.27 -11.07 -6.43
C ASP A 249 7.63 -9.97 -7.43
N PHE A 250 6.92 -9.85 -8.56
CA PHE A 250 7.11 -8.72 -9.49
C PHE A 250 6.88 -7.37 -8.80
N CYS A 251 5.71 -7.20 -8.17
CA CYS A 251 5.39 -5.94 -7.48
C CYS A 251 6.41 -5.61 -6.38
N HIS A 252 6.89 -6.63 -5.67
CA HIS A 252 7.85 -6.48 -4.58
C HIS A 252 9.32 -6.39 -5.05
N LYS A 253 9.58 -6.23 -6.36
CA LYS A 253 10.88 -5.77 -6.89
C LYS A 253 10.86 -4.33 -7.41
N VAL A 254 9.71 -3.65 -7.39
CA VAL A 254 9.63 -2.27 -7.87
C VAL A 254 10.27 -1.34 -6.83
N THR A 255 11.32 -0.62 -7.19
CA THR A 255 11.96 0.41 -6.35
C THR A 255 11.45 1.80 -6.62
N ASP A 256 11.07 2.08 -7.87
CA ASP A 256 10.64 3.41 -8.30
C ASP A 256 9.66 3.33 -9.48
N VAL A 257 8.84 4.36 -9.64
CA VAL A 257 7.91 4.53 -10.75
C VAL A 257 8.04 5.93 -11.33
N SER A 258 8.54 6.03 -12.57
CA SER A 258 8.71 7.30 -13.25
C SER A 258 7.37 7.89 -13.69
N THR A 259 7.09 9.12 -13.24
CA THR A 259 5.91 9.90 -13.62
C THR A 259 6.21 11.00 -14.64
N GLN A 260 7.45 11.09 -15.13
CA GLN A 260 7.89 12.18 -16.01
C GLN A 260 7.27 12.11 -17.42
N HIS A 261 6.96 10.90 -17.90
CA HIS A 261 6.48 10.66 -19.27
C HIS A 261 5.18 9.86 -19.28
N VAL A 262 4.25 10.18 -18.37
CA VAL A 262 2.93 9.54 -18.32
C VAL A 262 2.25 9.64 -19.69
N GLY A 263 1.88 8.49 -20.26
CA GLY A 263 1.27 8.37 -21.59
C GLY A 263 2.25 8.02 -22.72
N LEU A 264 3.56 8.17 -22.50
CA LEU A 264 4.62 7.70 -23.41
C LEU A 264 5.38 6.50 -22.84
N SER A 265 5.47 6.41 -21.51
CA SER A 265 5.91 5.21 -20.79
C SER A 265 4.74 4.63 -20.00
N HIS A 266 4.66 3.30 -19.93
CA HIS A 266 3.54 2.56 -19.35
C HIS A 266 3.98 1.19 -18.83
N GLY A 267 3.22 0.65 -17.89
CA GLY A 267 3.46 -0.68 -17.32
C GLY A 267 4.88 -0.81 -16.76
N ARG A 268 5.51 -1.97 -16.99
CA ARG A 268 6.91 -2.26 -16.64
C ARG A 268 7.89 -1.20 -17.14
N PHE A 269 7.65 -0.58 -18.30
CA PHE A 269 8.59 0.40 -18.86
C PHE A 269 8.68 1.71 -18.05
N ALA A 270 7.70 1.97 -17.19
CA ALA A 270 7.71 3.12 -16.28
C ALA A 270 8.30 2.77 -14.90
N MET A 271 8.71 1.51 -14.67
CA MET A 271 9.12 1.01 -13.37
C MET A 271 10.62 0.73 -13.35
N THR A 272 11.27 1.04 -12.23
CA THR A 272 12.62 0.57 -11.92
C THR A 272 12.51 -0.67 -11.06
N LEU A 273 13.22 -1.73 -11.44
CA LEU A 273 13.26 -2.97 -10.67
C LEU A 273 14.61 -3.14 -9.98
N LEU A 274 14.58 -3.83 -8.85
CA LEU A 274 15.76 -4.32 -8.17
C LEU A 274 15.56 -5.78 -7.76
N ARG A 275 16.10 -6.68 -8.59
CA ARG A 275 16.13 -8.12 -8.36
C ARG A 275 17.47 -8.50 -7.73
N PRO A 276 17.46 -9.31 -6.67
CA PRO A 276 18.70 -9.76 -6.03
C PRO A 276 19.36 -10.87 -6.88
N PRO A 277 20.62 -11.25 -6.59
CA PRO A 277 21.25 -12.42 -7.19
C PRO A 277 20.41 -13.69 -7.04
N ARG A 278 20.66 -14.69 -7.90
CA ARG A 278 20.01 -16.00 -7.80
C ARG A 278 20.12 -16.56 -6.38
N ARG A 279 19.01 -17.11 -5.88
CA ARG A 279 18.85 -17.71 -4.54
C ARG A 279 18.89 -16.72 -3.37
N GLU A 280 18.99 -15.42 -3.63
CA GLU A 280 18.77 -14.38 -2.62
C GLU A 280 17.33 -13.85 -2.67
N LYS A 281 16.91 -13.21 -1.58
CA LYS A 281 15.58 -12.62 -1.46
C LYS A 281 15.66 -11.15 -1.08
N LEU A 282 14.92 -10.35 -1.82
CA LEU A 282 14.67 -8.95 -1.54
C LEU A 282 13.18 -8.71 -1.78
N LEU A 283 12.46 -8.22 -0.78
CA LEU A 283 11.06 -7.83 -0.92
C LEU A 283 10.95 -6.37 -0.53
N LEU A 284 10.54 -5.54 -1.47
CA LEU A 284 10.36 -4.11 -1.29
C LEU A 284 8.91 -3.83 -0.96
N GLY A 285 8.69 -2.98 0.03
CA GLY A 285 7.37 -2.54 0.44
C GLY A 285 7.39 -1.06 0.78
N PRO A 286 6.22 -0.45 1.03
CA PRO A 286 6.16 0.91 1.52
C PRO A 286 6.96 1.05 2.83
N LEU A 287 7.59 2.20 3.02
CA LEU A 287 8.30 2.55 4.26
C LEU A 287 7.32 2.95 5.39
N ASP A 288 6.02 2.99 5.11
CA ASP A 288 4.94 3.44 5.97
C ASP A 288 3.79 2.43 6.13
#